data_AF-A0A356QDL7-F1
#
_entry.id   AF-A0A356QDL7-F1
#
_cell.length_a   1.000
_cell.length_b   1.000
_cell.length_c   1.000
_cell.angle_alpha   90.00
_cell.angle_beta   90.00
_cell.angle_gamma   90.00
#
_symmetry.space_group_name_H-M   'P 1'
#
loop_
_entity.id
_entity.type
_entity.pdbx_description
1 polymer ?
#
loop_
_entity_poly.entity_id
_entity_poly.type
_entity_poly.pdbx_seq_one_letter_code
_entity_poly.pdbx_strand_id
1 'polypeptide(L)'
;MSDTAKPWTQPMPDAQFKLMRDILAAPSPVGLEGAMTYGVLKPYFESFAPSDWHLHQFKGNAGVVLDTHPGRDDMFKLMIIGHADKIRMQVRSIGED
;
A
#
# COMPACT_ATOMS: atom_id res chain seq x y z
N MET A 1 -17.59 28.57 -13.40
CA MET A 1 -17.63 27.23 -12.81
C MET A 1 -17.01 26.30 -13.83
N SER A 2 -15.88 25.68 -13.51
CA SER A 2 -15.20 24.81 -14.48
C SER A 2 -16.08 23.58 -14.74
N ASP A 3 -16.49 23.43 -16.00
CA ASP A 3 -16.94 22.16 -16.58
C ASP A 3 -15.72 21.20 -16.57
N THR A 4 -15.38 20.76 -15.37
CA THR A 4 -14.22 19.93 -15.12
C THR A 4 -14.61 18.54 -15.59
N ALA A 5 -13.99 18.08 -16.68
CA ALA A 5 -14.21 16.77 -17.26
C ALA A 5 -14.28 15.73 -16.14
N LYS A 6 -15.43 15.05 -16.05
CA LYS A 6 -15.72 14.08 -14.99
C LYS A 6 -14.62 13.00 -15.02
N PRO A 7 -13.92 12.71 -13.92
CA PRO A 7 -12.74 11.82 -13.95
C PRO A 7 -13.06 10.39 -14.41
N TRP A 8 -14.32 9.96 -14.34
CA TRP A 8 -14.79 8.67 -14.85
C TRP A 8 -15.07 8.65 -16.37
N THR A 9 -14.91 9.78 -17.07
CA THR A 9 -15.06 9.86 -18.53
C THR A 9 -13.75 9.61 -19.28
N GLN A 10 -12.64 9.58 -18.55
CA GLN A 10 -11.32 9.26 -19.08
C GLN A 10 -10.84 7.95 -18.44
N PRO A 11 -10.22 7.05 -19.22
CA PRO A 11 -9.63 5.85 -18.65
C PRO A 11 -8.51 6.23 -17.66
N MET A 12 -8.36 5.43 -16.61
CA MET A 12 -7.21 5.53 -15.72
C MET A 12 -5.92 5.32 -16.52
N PRO A 13 -4.87 6.13 -16.35
CA PRO A 13 -3.59 5.92 -17.02
C PRO A 13 -3.05 4.50 -16.79
N ASP A 14 -2.46 3.89 -17.82
CA ASP A 14 -2.06 2.48 -17.79
C ASP A 14 -1.14 2.12 -16.61
N ALA A 15 -0.20 3.01 -16.27
CA ALA A 15 0.70 2.80 -15.13
C ALA A 15 -0.06 2.76 -13.80
N GLN A 16 -1.02 3.66 -13.61
CA GLN A 16 -1.85 3.69 -12.40
C GLN A 16 -2.79 2.48 -12.37
N PHE A 17 -3.40 2.11 -13.51
CA PHE A 17 -4.26 0.94 -13.60
C PHE A 17 -3.49 -0.34 -13.30
N LYS A 18 -2.29 -0.49 -13.84
CA LYS A 18 -1.40 -1.62 -13.55
C LYS A 18 -1.07 -1.71 -12.07
N LEU A 19 -0.71 -0.60 -11.44
CA LEU A 19 -0.45 -0.56 -10.00
C LEU A 19 -1.69 -1.01 -9.20
N MET A 20 -2.86 -0.46 -9.52
CA MET A 20 -4.12 -0.85 -8.85
C MET A 20 -4.42 -2.33 -9.03
N ARG A 21 -4.19 -2.87 -10.23
CA ARG A 21 -4.35 -4.30 -10.51
C ARG A 21 -3.39 -5.14 -9.67
N ASP A 22 -2.13 -4.73 -9.53
CA ASP A 22 -1.14 -5.44 -8.73
C ASP A 22 -1.50 -5.39 -7.22
N ILE A 23 -2.01 -4.25 -6.73
CA ILE A 23 -2.55 -4.09 -5.37
C ILE A 23 -3.75 -5.03 -5.12
N LEU A 24 -4.69 -5.09 -6.06
CA LEU A 24 -5.89 -5.93 -5.91
C LEU A 24 -5.55 -7.43 -5.99
N ALA A 25 -4.59 -7.80 -6.85
CA ALA A 25 -4.18 -9.19 -7.04
C ALA A 25 -3.37 -9.76 -5.87
N ALA A 26 -2.63 -8.92 -5.13
CA ALA A 26 -1.86 -9.38 -3.98
C ALA A 26 -2.79 -9.78 -2.82
N PRO A 27 -2.74 -11.03 -2.31
CA PRO A 27 -3.52 -11.39 -1.14
C PRO A 27 -2.96 -10.66 0.08
N SER A 28 -3.80 -9.89 0.78
CA SER A 28 -3.43 -9.25 2.05
C SER A 28 -4.49 -9.41 3.12
N PRO A 29 -4.92 -10.63 3.44
CA PRO A 29 -5.88 -10.84 4.51
C PRO A 29 -5.38 -10.22 5.84
N VAL A 30 -6.26 -9.63 6.66
CA VAL A 30 -5.88 -9.01 7.95
C VAL A 30 -5.00 -9.92 8.84
N GLY A 31 -3.83 -9.45 9.24
CA GLY A 31 -2.80 -10.21 9.96
C GLY A 31 -1.92 -11.12 9.09
N LEU A 32 -2.10 -11.10 7.77
CA LEU A 32 -1.35 -11.87 6.75
C LEU A 32 -1.04 -11.00 5.52
N GLU A 33 -0.56 -9.77 5.74
CA GLU A 33 -0.36 -8.76 4.70
C GLU A 33 0.99 -8.87 3.96
N GLY A 34 1.83 -9.86 4.30
CA GLY A 34 3.20 -9.97 3.78
C GLY A 34 3.31 -9.92 2.26
N ALA A 35 2.40 -10.55 1.51
CA ALA A 35 2.45 -10.51 0.04
C ALA A 35 2.18 -9.10 -0.51
N MET A 36 1.31 -8.30 0.12
CA MET A 36 1.12 -6.90 -0.23
C MET A 36 2.33 -6.06 0.15
N THR A 37 2.83 -6.20 1.38
CA THR A 37 3.95 -5.40 1.88
C THR A 37 5.22 -5.63 1.06
N TYR A 38 5.64 -6.89 0.94
CA TYR A 38 6.92 -7.23 0.32
C TYR A 38 6.83 -7.40 -1.19
N GLY A 39 5.66 -7.80 -1.70
CA GLY A 39 5.47 -8.05 -3.12
C GLY A 39 5.00 -6.84 -3.92
N VAL A 40 4.37 -5.84 -3.28
CA VAL A 40 3.78 -4.69 -3.97
C VAL A 40 4.27 -3.36 -3.40
N LEU A 41 3.99 -3.07 -2.13
CA LEU A 41 4.20 -1.74 -1.55
C LEU A 41 5.67 -1.37 -1.45
N LYS A 42 6.50 -2.24 -0.86
CA LYS A 42 7.94 -1.99 -0.72
C LYS A 42 8.63 -1.80 -2.07
N PRO A 43 8.48 -2.70 -3.07
CA PRO A 43 9.05 -2.49 -4.40
C PRO A 43 8.54 -1.21 -5.07
N TYR A 44 7.25 -0.89 -4.90
CA TYR A 44 6.70 0.33 -5.46
C TYR A 44 7.33 1.59 -4.86
N PHE A 45 7.44 1.67 -3.53
CA PHE A 45 8.09 2.80 -2.87
C PHE A 45 9.57 2.91 -3.25
N GLU A 46 10.30 1.80 -3.25
CA GLU A 46 11.71 1.75 -3.65
C GLU A 46 11.93 2.16 -5.12
N SER A 47 10.92 2.04 -5.99
CA SER A 47 11.05 2.42 -7.40
C SER A 47 11.13 3.94 -7.64
N PHE A 48 10.63 4.76 -6.70
CA PHE A 48 10.60 6.21 -6.86
C PHE A 48 11.21 6.99 -5.68
N ALA A 49 11.37 6.36 -4.52
CA ALA A 49 11.90 7.01 -3.34
C ALA A 49 13.37 7.43 -3.57
N PRO A 50 13.72 8.71 -3.31
CA PRO A 50 15.11 9.15 -3.18
C PRO A 50 15.88 8.33 -2.14
N SER A 51 17.21 8.29 -2.26
CA SER A 51 18.08 7.48 -1.40
C SER A 51 18.11 7.92 0.07
N ASP A 52 17.73 9.17 0.35
CA ASP A 52 17.62 9.73 1.69
C ASP A 52 16.27 9.46 2.35
N TRP A 53 15.30 8.89 1.62
CA TRP A 53 14.03 8.42 2.19
C TRP A 53 14.21 7.02 2.77
N HIS A 54 13.53 6.73 3.87
CA HIS A 54 13.62 5.45 4.55
C HIS A 54 12.28 4.74 4.61
N LEU A 55 12.27 3.48 4.17
CA LEU A 55 11.14 2.58 4.39
C LEU A 55 11.34 1.80 5.69
N HIS A 56 10.55 2.13 6.71
CA HIS A 56 10.59 1.47 8.01
C HIS A 56 9.62 0.30 8.06
N GLN A 57 10.08 -0.81 8.63
CA GLN A 57 9.24 -1.93 9.04
C GLN A 57 9.53 -2.28 10.49
N PHE A 58 8.47 -2.52 11.26
CA PHE A 58 8.56 -2.87 12.67
C PHE A 58 8.47 -4.39 12.86
N LYS A 59 9.31 -4.94 13.75
CA LYS A 59 9.33 -6.38 14.02
C LYS A 59 7.95 -6.86 14.50
N GLY A 60 7.42 -7.89 13.86
CA GLY A 60 6.09 -8.45 14.16
C GLY A 60 4.92 -7.70 13.51
N ASN A 61 5.19 -6.70 12.65
CA ASN A 61 4.16 -5.96 11.91
C ASN A 61 4.48 -5.96 10.40
N ALA A 62 3.48 -6.27 9.58
CA ALA A 62 3.59 -6.20 8.12
C ALA A 62 3.42 -4.77 7.58
N GLY A 63 2.95 -3.83 8.39
CA GLY A 63 2.87 -2.41 8.05
C GLY A 63 4.24 -1.80 7.78
N VAL A 64 4.26 -0.86 6.84
CA VAL A 64 5.44 -0.08 6.46
C VAL A 64 5.15 1.41 6.60
N VAL A 65 6.20 2.17 6.90
CA VAL A 65 6.16 3.63 6.93
C VAL A 65 7.23 4.14 5.99
N LEU A 66 6.84 4.93 5.00
CA LEU A 66 7.78 5.66 4.16
C LEU A 66 8.04 7.03 4.82
N ASP A 67 9.24 7.20 5.37
CA ASP A 67 9.73 8.45 5.92
C ASP A 67 10.51 9.21 4.84
N THR A 68 10.04 10.42 4.52
CA THR A 68 10.61 11.25 3.45
C THR A 68 11.77 12.13 3.93
N HIS A 69 11.90 12.35 5.25
CA HIS A 69 12.93 13.23 5.82
C HIS A 69 13.37 12.67 7.20
N PRO A 70 14.00 11.49 7.24
CA PRO A 70 14.38 10.84 8.48
C PRO A 70 15.30 11.73 9.32
N GLY A 71 14.96 11.93 10.59
CA GLY A 71 15.73 12.73 11.56
C GLY A 71 15.52 14.24 11.50
N ARG A 72 14.65 14.75 10.62
CA ARG A 72 14.28 16.18 10.56
C ARG A 72 13.10 16.51 11.47
N ASP A 73 13.35 16.44 12.77
CA ASP A 73 12.34 16.71 13.80
C ASP A 73 11.94 18.19 13.92
N ASP A 74 12.68 19.09 13.28
CA ASP A 74 12.43 20.52 13.19
C ASP A 74 11.34 20.89 12.16
N MET A 75 10.99 19.97 11.27
CA MET A 75 10.02 20.20 10.21
C MET A 75 8.58 19.94 10.67
N PHE A 76 7.63 20.66 10.07
CA PHE A 76 6.21 20.33 10.20
C PHE A 76 5.93 18.94 9.59
N LYS A 77 5.22 18.08 10.32
CA LYS A 77 4.98 16.69 9.95
C LYS A 77 3.54 16.46 9.48
N LEU A 78 3.36 15.80 8.34
CA LEU A 78 2.09 15.28 7.84
C LEU A 78 2.17 13.75 7.76
N MET A 79 1.13 13.05 8.22
CA MET A 79 1.03 11.60 8.09
C MET A 79 -0.21 11.24 7.26
N ILE A 80 0.00 10.49 6.18
CA ILE A 80 -1.08 9.91 5.37
C ILE A 80 -1.13 8.42 5.67
N ILE A 81 -2.31 7.93 6.04
CA ILE A 81 -2.51 6.54 6.48
C ILE A 81 -3.49 5.86 5.54
N GLY A 82 -3.12 4.69 5.04
CA GLY A 82 -3.99 3.79 4.27
C GLY A 82 -3.98 2.40 4.87
N HIS A 83 -5.09 1.68 4.76
CA HIS A 83 -5.19 0.28 5.16
C HIS A 83 -4.83 -0.61 3.96
N ALA A 84 -3.95 -1.59 4.18
CA ALA A 84 -3.48 -2.51 3.15
C ALA A 84 -4.11 -3.90 3.28
N ASP A 85 -4.77 -4.17 4.41
CA ASP A 85 -5.46 -5.41 4.68
C ASP A 85 -6.73 -5.55 3.84
N LYS A 86 -7.13 -6.79 3.60
CA LYS A 86 -8.34 -7.16 2.88
C LYS A 86 -9.18 -8.06 3.77
N ILE A 87 -10.49 -7.90 3.65
CA ILE A 87 -11.45 -8.81 4.27
C ILE A 87 -11.21 -10.24 3.80
N ARG A 88 -11.42 -11.21 4.69
CA ARG A 88 -11.17 -12.63 4.39
C ARG A 88 -12.17 -13.54 5.07
N MET A 89 -12.30 -14.73 4.51
CA MET A 89 -12.83 -15.90 5.21
C MET A 89 -11.65 -16.70 5.79
N GLN A 90 -11.85 -17.28 6.98
CA GLN A 90 -10.85 -18.15 7.62
C GLN A 90 -11.50 -19.48 7.97
N VAL A 91 -10.88 -20.58 7.51
CA VAL A 91 -11.32 -21.93 7.86
C VAL A 91 -11.18 -22.12 9.36
N ARG A 92 -12.29 -22.51 10.02
CA ARG A 92 -12.35 -22.75 11.47
C ARG A 92 -12.27 -24.23 11.83
N SER A 93 -12.85 -25.08 11.00
CA SER A 93 -12.87 -26.53 11.16
C SER A 93 -13.01 -27.18 9.79
N ILE A 94 -12.54 -28.42 9.67
CA ILE A 94 -12.73 -29.28 8.51
C ILE A 94 -13.59 -30.46 9.00
N GLY A 95 -14.67 -30.77 8.27
CA GLY A 95 -15.57 -31.87 8.63
C GLY A 95 -15.01 -33.25 8.25
N GLU A 96 -15.62 -34.31 8.77
CA GLU A 96 -15.51 -35.65 8.19
C GLU A 96 -16.48 -35.71 7.01
N ASP A 97 -16.00 -36.04 5.82
CA ASP A 97 -16.73 -35.94 4.54
C ASP A 97 -18.12 -36.60 4.51
#